data_AF-A0A4Z0LUH8-F1
#
_entry.id   AF-A0A4Z0LUH8-F1
#
_cell.length_a   1.000
_cell.length_b   1.000
_cell.length_c   1.000
_cell.angle_alpha   90.00
_cell.angle_beta   90.00
_cell.angle_gamma   90.00
#
_symmetry.space_group_name_H-M   'P 1'
#
loop_
_entity.id
_entity.type
_entity.pdbx_description
1 polymer ?
#
loop_
_entity_poly.entity_id
_entity_poly.type
_entity_poly.pdbx_seq_one_letter_code
_entity_poly.pdbx_strand_id
1 'polypeptide(L)'
;MAKLSRDDLWSLEEYAQERPAFRARVLAHKKTRQVALGQHARLYFEDALTIRYQIQEMLRIERVFEPAGIAEELEAYNPLIPDGQNWKATFMLEYEDPAERALRLGELIGIEDRVWMQVAGCDRVYAIADEDLDRETADKTSSVHFLRFELAPSMISALNAGAALGAGIDHPAYPAELVLEDAVRESLLADLVAPTLN
;
A
#
# COMPACT_ATOMS: atom_id res chain seq x y z
N MET A 1 4.94 8.90 10.67
CA MET A 1 4.49 7.91 11.68
C MET A 1 5.70 7.15 12.22
N ALA A 2 5.57 6.52 13.40
CA ALA A 2 6.63 5.66 13.93
C ALA A 2 6.68 4.33 13.16
N LYS A 3 7.90 3.87 12.83
CA LYS A 3 8.15 2.53 12.30
C LYS A 3 7.94 1.48 13.40
N LEU A 4 7.66 0.24 13.01
CA LEU A 4 7.53 -0.86 13.95
C LEU A 4 8.91 -1.30 14.46
N SER A 5 8.92 -1.75 15.70
CA SER A 5 10.06 -2.32 16.41
C SER A 5 9.74 -3.71 16.93
N ARG A 6 10.74 -4.39 17.51
CA ARG A 6 10.53 -5.69 18.18
C ARG A 6 9.46 -5.61 19.28
N ASP A 7 9.36 -4.48 19.98
CA ASP A 7 8.42 -4.30 21.10
C ASP A 7 6.97 -4.19 20.64
N ASP A 8 6.75 -3.89 19.36
CA ASP A 8 5.43 -3.90 18.73
C ASP A 8 5.00 -5.33 18.33
N LEU A 9 5.89 -6.31 18.40
CA LEU A 9 5.64 -7.68 17.96
C LEU A 9 5.46 -8.63 19.15
N TRP A 10 4.44 -9.47 19.07
CA TRP A 10 4.28 -10.64 19.92
C TRP A 10 5.28 -11.73 19.59
N SER A 11 5.60 -12.56 20.58
CA SER A 11 6.21 -13.87 20.34
C SER A 11 5.27 -14.78 19.54
N LEU A 12 5.79 -15.88 19.00
CA LEU A 12 4.97 -16.86 18.26
C LEU A 12 3.83 -17.45 19.11
N GLU A 13 4.06 -17.65 20.41
CA GLU A 13 3.07 -18.19 21.34
C GLU A 13 1.96 -17.17 21.62
N GLU A 14 2.33 -15.94 21.99
CA GLU A 14 1.37 -14.86 22.22
C GLU A 14 0.58 -14.56 20.95
N TYR A 15 1.25 -14.52 19.79
CA TYR A 15 0.56 -14.28 18.52
C TYR A 15 -0.44 -15.39 18.20
N ALA A 16 -0.13 -16.65 18.48
CA ALA A 16 -1.08 -17.75 18.29
C ALA A 16 -2.38 -17.55 19.10
N GLN A 17 -2.29 -16.94 20.29
CA GLN A 17 -3.44 -16.61 21.14
C GLN A 17 -4.21 -15.39 20.62
N GLU A 18 -3.50 -14.33 20.24
CA GLU A 18 -4.08 -13.04 19.81
C GLU A 18 -4.60 -13.06 18.36
N ARG A 19 -4.08 -13.95 17.52
CA ARG A 19 -4.31 -13.98 16.06
C ARG A 19 -5.78 -13.95 15.65
N PRO A 20 -6.72 -14.69 16.26
CA PRO A 20 -8.12 -14.64 15.84
C PRO A 20 -8.73 -13.23 15.95
N ALA A 21 -8.50 -12.56 17.08
CA ALA A 21 -9.00 -11.20 17.32
C ALA A 21 -8.24 -10.18 16.46
N PHE A 22 -6.91 -10.31 16.37
CA PHE A 22 -6.10 -9.41 15.56
C PHE A 22 -6.44 -9.49 14.07
N ARG A 23 -6.59 -10.70 13.52
CA ARG A 23 -7.01 -10.92 12.13
C ARG A 23 -8.39 -10.30 11.86
N ALA A 24 -9.35 -10.47 12.77
CA ALA A 24 -10.68 -9.86 12.63
C ALA A 24 -10.59 -8.32 12.57
N ARG A 25 -9.79 -7.71 13.45
CA ARG A 25 -9.52 -6.27 13.46
C ARG A 25 -8.88 -5.81 12.15
N VAL A 26 -7.85 -6.51 11.67
CA VAL A 26 -7.14 -6.16 10.43
C VAL A 26 -8.05 -6.31 9.21
N LEU A 27 -8.87 -7.35 9.12
CA LEU A 27 -9.82 -7.52 8.03
C LEU A 27 -10.89 -6.42 7.99
N ALA A 28 -11.37 -5.98 9.16
CA ALA A 28 -12.29 -4.85 9.24
C ALA A 28 -11.62 -3.57 8.75
N HIS A 29 -10.39 -3.32 9.21
CA HIS A 29 -9.58 -2.17 8.80
C HIS A 29 -9.28 -2.16 7.30
N LYS A 30 -8.89 -3.31 6.73
CA LYS A 30 -8.58 -3.45 5.30
C LYS A 30 -9.72 -3.08 4.36
N LYS A 31 -10.97 -2.98 4.83
CA LYS A 31 -12.12 -2.58 4.00
C LYS A 31 -12.00 -1.14 3.50
N THR A 32 -11.44 -0.23 4.29
CA THR A 32 -11.24 1.18 3.91
C THR A 32 -9.83 1.45 3.39
N ARG A 33 -9.02 0.40 3.24
CA ARG A 33 -7.63 0.47 2.75
C ARG A 33 -7.48 -0.12 1.35
N GLN A 34 -8.58 -0.39 0.66
CA GLN A 34 -8.59 -1.02 -0.65
C GLN A 34 -9.31 -0.15 -1.66
N VAL A 35 -8.69 0.03 -2.82
CA VAL A 35 -9.26 0.78 -3.95
C VAL A 35 -9.16 -0.09 -5.20
N ALA A 36 -10.31 -0.46 -5.76
CA ALA A 36 -10.37 -1.15 -7.04
C ALA A 36 -10.29 -0.14 -8.20
N LEU A 37 -9.32 -0.32 -9.08
CA LEU A 37 -9.11 0.48 -10.28
C LEU A 37 -9.52 -0.37 -11.49
N GLY A 38 -10.80 -0.29 -11.87
CA GLY A 38 -11.37 -1.18 -12.86
C GLY A 38 -11.50 -2.62 -12.34
N GLN A 39 -11.38 -3.60 -13.24
CA GLN A 39 -11.67 -5.00 -12.95
C GLN A 39 -10.48 -5.79 -12.37
N HIS A 40 -9.27 -5.50 -12.82
CA HIS A 40 -8.08 -6.32 -12.57
C HIS A 40 -6.98 -5.61 -11.78
N ALA A 41 -7.16 -4.35 -11.43
CA ALA A 41 -6.17 -3.58 -10.69
C ALA A 41 -6.73 -3.20 -9.31
N ARG A 42 -5.93 -3.41 -8.26
CA ARG A 42 -6.30 -3.01 -6.89
C ARG A 42 -5.11 -2.40 -6.17
N LEU A 43 -5.36 -1.30 -5.46
CA LEU A 43 -4.44 -0.73 -4.48
C LEU A 43 -4.84 -1.19 -3.08
N TYR A 44 -3.85 -1.69 -2.34
CA TYR A 44 -3.94 -2.00 -0.93
C TYR A 44 -3.06 -1.00 -0.18
N PHE A 45 -3.65 0.03 0.40
CA PHE A 45 -2.93 1.05 1.16
C PHE A 45 -2.44 0.48 2.49
N GLU A 46 -1.14 0.54 2.69
CA GLU A 46 -0.45 -0.05 3.84
C GLU A 46 -0.31 0.97 4.97
N ASP A 47 -0.38 0.50 6.21
CA ASP A 47 -0.11 1.28 7.41
C ASP A 47 0.52 0.40 8.50
N ALA A 48 0.78 0.98 9.68
CA ALA A 48 1.37 0.24 10.78
C ALA A 48 0.54 -1.01 11.19
N LEU A 49 -0.80 -0.98 11.06
CA LEU A 49 -1.66 -2.10 11.42
C LEU A 49 -1.60 -3.22 10.37
N THR A 50 -1.69 -2.88 9.08
CA THR A 50 -1.60 -3.88 8.00
C THR A 50 -0.21 -4.51 7.95
N ILE A 51 0.85 -3.71 8.14
CA ILE A 51 2.23 -4.17 8.13
C ILE A 51 2.57 -4.99 9.36
N ARG A 52 2.12 -4.60 10.56
CA ARG A 52 2.29 -5.43 11.76
C ARG A 52 1.64 -6.80 11.58
N TYR A 53 0.46 -6.86 10.96
CA TYR A 53 -0.19 -8.12 10.64
C TYR A 53 0.61 -8.97 9.66
N GLN A 54 1.15 -8.34 8.61
CA GLN A 54 1.94 -9.03 7.61
C GLN A 54 3.22 -9.63 8.21
N ILE A 55 3.97 -8.87 9.01
CA ILE A 55 5.17 -9.35 9.71
C ILE A 55 4.81 -10.52 10.64
N GLN A 56 3.74 -10.39 11.45
CA GLN A 56 3.32 -11.47 12.35
C GLN A 56 2.91 -12.74 11.61
N GLU A 57 2.23 -12.63 10.47
CA GLU A 57 1.92 -13.79 9.64
C GLU A 57 3.18 -14.44 9.05
N MET A 58 4.16 -13.65 8.59
CA MET A 58 5.44 -14.17 8.10
C MET A 58 6.21 -14.92 9.19
N LEU A 59 6.42 -14.29 10.35
CA LEU A 59 7.10 -14.91 11.48
C LEU A 59 6.42 -16.23 11.90
N ARG A 60 5.08 -16.29 11.88
CA ARG A 60 4.32 -17.49 12.23
C ARG A 60 4.45 -18.61 11.19
N ILE A 61 4.35 -18.29 9.90
CA ILE A 61 4.39 -19.27 8.81
C ILE A 61 5.79 -19.89 8.74
N GLU A 62 6.81 -19.04 8.78
CA GLU A 62 8.22 -19.44 8.67
C GLU A 62 8.82 -19.87 10.01
N ARG A 63 8.07 -19.73 11.12
CA ARG A 63 8.49 -20.03 12.50
C ARG A 63 9.77 -19.30 12.90
N VAL A 64 9.87 -18.03 12.53
CA VAL A 64 11.00 -17.16 12.86
C VAL A 64 10.80 -16.58 14.27
N PHE A 65 11.73 -16.87 15.17
CA PHE A 65 11.74 -16.35 16.55
C PHE A 65 13.10 -15.79 16.98
N GLU A 66 14.15 -16.01 16.18
CA GLU A 66 15.49 -15.49 16.44
C GLU A 66 15.52 -13.97 16.20
N PRO A 67 16.20 -13.19 17.06
CA PRO A 67 16.22 -11.72 16.95
C PRO A 67 16.66 -11.19 15.57
N ALA A 68 17.64 -11.85 14.94
CA ALA A 68 18.14 -11.45 13.63
C ALA A 68 17.07 -11.61 12.53
N GLY A 69 16.39 -12.76 12.49
CA GLY A 69 15.31 -12.98 11.51
C GLY A 69 14.12 -12.05 11.73
N ILE A 70 13.80 -11.70 12.98
CA ILE A 70 12.75 -10.70 13.25
C ILE A 70 13.17 -9.31 12.75
N ALA A 71 14.45 -8.94 12.91
CA ALA A 71 14.96 -7.68 12.42
C ALA A 71 14.92 -7.59 10.88
N GLU A 72 15.26 -8.69 10.18
CA GLU A 72 15.17 -8.79 8.72
C GLU A 72 13.73 -8.57 8.22
N GLU A 73 12.74 -9.21 8.83
CA GLU A 73 11.33 -9.00 8.48
C GLU A 73 10.87 -7.56 8.77
N LEU A 74 11.29 -6.98 9.90
CA LEU A 74 11.00 -5.58 10.20
C LEU A 74 11.62 -4.64 9.16
N GLU A 75 12.86 -4.87 8.76
CA GLU A 75 13.56 -4.07 7.75
C GLU A 75 12.89 -4.17 6.38
N ALA A 76 12.47 -5.37 5.98
CA ALA A 76 11.80 -5.59 4.70
C ALA A 76 10.43 -4.88 4.61
N TYR A 77 9.65 -4.87 5.69
CA TYR A 77 8.27 -4.39 5.65
C TYR A 77 8.07 -2.96 6.18
N ASN A 78 8.94 -2.44 7.06
CA ASN A 78 8.83 -1.06 7.55
C ASN A 78 8.82 0.01 6.46
N PRO A 79 9.52 -0.12 5.31
CA PRO A 79 9.43 0.82 4.19
C PRO A 79 8.01 1.05 3.68
N LEU A 80 7.11 0.07 3.86
CA LEU A 80 5.70 0.15 3.46
C LEU A 80 4.81 0.91 4.46
N ILE A 81 5.35 1.40 5.58
CA ILE A 81 4.61 2.25 6.52
C ILE A 81 4.73 3.73 6.10
N PRO A 82 3.61 4.45 5.88
CA PRO A 82 3.59 5.89 5.62
C PRO A 82 4.39 6.70 6.64
N ASP A 83 5.10 7.73 6.18
CA ASP A 83 5.91 8.58 7.06
C ASP A 83 5.18 9.85 7.55
N GLY A 84 4.00 10.14 7.02
CA GLY A 84 3.23 11.36 7.33
C GLY A 84 3.11 12.33 6.16
N GLN A 85 3.90 12.16 5.10
CA GLN A 85 3.82 13.00 3.89
C GLN A 85 3.54 12.18 2.63
N ASN A 86 3.55 10.86 2.74
CA ASN A 86 3.20 9.96 1.65
C ASN A 86 2.19 8.90 2.05
N TRP A 87 1.59 8.31 1.02
CA TRP A 87 0.92 7.02 1.13
C TRP A 87 1.81 5.92 0.58
N LYS A 88 1.69 4.74 1.16
CA LYS A 88 2.31 3.51 0.70
C LYS A 88 1.21 2.53 0.30
N ALA A 89 1.36 1.86 -0.84
CA ALA A 89 0.38 0.90 -1.29
C ALA A 89 1.03 -0.30 -1.98
N THR A 90 0.48 -1.48 -1.73
CA THR A 90 0.71 -2.65 -2.57
C THR A 90 -0.25 -2.60 -3.75
N PHE A 91 0.26 -2.51 -4.97
CA PHE A 91 -0.51 -2.54 -6.20
C PHE A 91 -0.52 -3.94 -6.78
N MET A 92 -1.72 -4.50 -7.03
CA MET A 92 -1.88 -5.85 -7.54
C MET A 92 -2.66 -5.89 -8.85
N LEU A 93 -2.14 -6.67 -9.79
CA LEU A 93 -2.82 -7.08 -11.02
C LEU A 93 -3.39 -8.49 -10.85
N GLU A 94 -4.71 -8.55 -10.72
CA GLU A 94 -5.47 -9.75 -10.36
C GLU A 94 -6.13 -10.37 -11.60
N TYR A 95 -5.43 -11.33 -12.20
CA TYR A 95 -5.95 -12.21 -13.25
C TYR A 95 -5.99 -13.64 -12.73
N GLU A 96 -7.16 -14.28 -12.73
CA GLU A 96 -7.34 -15.63 -12.17
C GLU A 96 -6.62 -16.68 -13.01
N ASP A 97 -6.78 -16.64 -14.33
CA ASP A 97 -6.16 -17.58 -15.26
C ASP A 97 -4.65 -17.26 -15.45
N PRO A 98 -3.75 -18.24 -15.24
CA PRO A 98 -2.31 -18.00 -15.39
C PRO A 98 -1.86 -17.64 -16.81
N ALA A 99 -2.52 -18.17 -17.85
CA ALA A 99 -2.15 -17.89 -19.24
C ALA A 99 -2.60 -16.48 -19.65
N GLU A 100 -3.81 -16.09 -19.26
CA GLU A 100 -4.28 -14.72 -19.40
C GLU A 100 -3.38 -13.74 -18.63
N ARG A 101 -3.05 -14.06 -17.37
CA ARG A 101 -2.15 -13.23 -16.55
C ARG A 101 -0.83 -12.97 -17.26
N ALA A 102 -0.20 -14.02 -17.81
CA ALA A 102 1.08 -13.88 -18.50
C ALA A 102 0.99 -12.97 -19.73
N LEU A 103 -0.07 -13.11 -20.54
CA LEU A 103 -0.30 -12.24 -21.70
C LEU A 103 -0.51 -10.79 -21.27
N ARG A 104 -1.39 -10.58 -20.28
CA ARG A 104 -1.76 -9.24 -19.79
C ARG A 104 -0.58 -8.51 -19.16
N LEU A 105 0.25 -9.20 -18.37
CA LEU A 105 1.46 -8.59 -17.80
C LEU A 105 2.48 -8.17 -18.88
N GLY A 106 2.46 -8.79 -20.07
CA GLY A 106 3.24 -8.32 -21.22
C GLY A 106 2.66 -7.05 -21.88
N GLU A 107 1.35 -6.86 -21.84
CA GLU A 107 0.66 -5.66 -22.37
C GLU A 107 0.72 -4.46 -21.42
N LEU A 108 0.96 -4.71 -20.13
CA LEU A 108 0.89 -3.73 -19.04
C LEU A 108 2.27 -3.28 -18.54
N ILE A 109 3.31 -3.40 -19.36
CA ILE A 109 4.67 -2.98 -18.97
C ILE A 109 4.69 -1.48 -18.62
N GLY A 110 5.18 -1.14 -17.43
CA GLY A 110 5.24 0.23 -16.93
C GLY A 110 3.92 0.79 -16.40
N ILE A 111 2.89 -0.05 -16.21
CA ILE A 111 1.61 0.38 -15.62
C ILE A 111 1.78 0.95 -14.21
N GLU A 112 2.73 0.45 -13.44
CA GLU A 112 3.05 0.89 -12.09
C GLU A 112 3.41 2.38 -12.01
N ASP A 113 4.09 2.91 -13.02
CA ASP A 113 4.47 4.34 -13.13
C ASP A 113 3.30 5.25 -13.56
N ARG A 114 2.20 4.63 -13.98
CA ARG A 114 1.01 5.31 -14.52
C ARG A 114 -0.15 5.34 -13.54
N VAL A 115 0.05 4.77 -12.34
CA VAL A 115 -0.91 4.87 -11.24
C VAL A 115 -0.78 6.24 -10.59
N TRP A 116 -1.91 6.91 -10.34
CA TRP A 116 -1.94 8.24 -9.76
C TRP A 116 -3.02 8.43 -8.70
N MET A 117 -2.77 9.39 -7.81
CA MET A 117 -3.72 9.94 -6.86
C MET A 117 -3.95 11.43 -7.16
N GLN A 118 -5.14 11.96 -6.88
CA GLN A 118 -5.43 13.37 -7.11
C GLN A 118 -6.31 13.96 -6.01
N VAL A 119 -5.79 14.98 -5.34
CA VAL A 119 -6.61 15.84 -4.47
C VAL A 119 -7.34 16.86 -5.35
N ALA A 120 -8.64 17.03 -5.14
CA ALA A 120 -9.45 17.96 -5.94
C ALA A 120 -8.86 19.37 -5.92
N GLY A 121 -8.63 19.95 -7.11
CA GLY A 121 -7.99 21.26 -7.27
C GLY A 121 -6.46 21.25 -7.24
N CYS A 122 -5.82 20.07 -7.18
CA CYS A 122 -4.37 19.89 -7.30
C CYS A 122 -4.01 19.05 -8.53
N ASP A 123 -2.73 19.10 -8.91
CA ASP A 123 -2.17 18.22 -9.93
C ASP A 123 -2.15 16.75 -9.45
N ARG A 124 -2.10 15.82 -10.40
CA ARG A 124 -1.97 14.39 -10.12
C ARG A 124 -0.60 14.09 -9.51
N VAL A 125 -0.60 13.23 -8.50
CA VAL A 125 0.60 12.62 -7.92
C VAL A 125 0.72 11.21 -8.49
N TYR A 126 1.73 10.99 -9.31
CA TYR A 126 2.05 9.65 -9.82
C TYR A 126 2.82 8.85 -8.78
N ALA A 127 2.64 7.53 -8.81
CA ALA A 127 3.37 6.62 -7.96
C ALA A 127 4.87 6.65 -8.27
N ILE A 128 5.67 6.45 -7.23
CA ILE A 128 7.07 6.05 -7.32
C ILE A 128 7.07 4.57 -6.95
N ALA A 129 7.41 3.71 -7.92
CA ALA A 129 7.25 2.26 -7.80
C ALA A 129 8.57 1.56 -7.49
N ASP A 130 8.49 0.47 -6.71
CA ASP A 130 9.51 -0.56 -6.54
C ASP A 130 10.92 -0.04 -6.13
N GLU A 131 11.01 1.07 -5.40
CA GLU A 131 12.28 1.68 -4.95
C GLU A 131 13.16 0.74 -4.11
N ASP A 132 12.53 -0.24 -3.45
CA ASP A 132 13.18 -1.20 -2.57
C ASP A 132 13.54 -2.53 -3.29
N LEU A 133 13.35 -2.61 -4.62
CA LEU A 133 13.60 -3.81 -5.41
C LEU A 133 14.63 -3.54 -6.53
N ASP A 134 15.76 -4.25 -6.49
CA ASP A 134 16.66 -4.37 -7.64
C ASP A 134 16.00 -5.27 -8.70
N ARG A 135 15.27 -4.69 -9.67
CA ARG A 135 14.61 -5.45 -10.73
C ARG A 135 15.25 -5.25 -12.10
N GLU A 136 15.70 -6.37 -12.66
CA GLU A 136 16.16 -6.55 -14.04
C GLU A 136 15.29 -7.58 -14.76
N THR A 137 14.15 -7.19 -15.33
CA THR A 137 13.53 -7.99 -16.41
C THR A 137 12.77 -7.08 -17.37
N ALA A 138 13.22 -7.03 -18.62
CA ALA A 138 12.67 -6.13 -19.64
C ALA A 138 11.37 -6.62 -20.30
N ASP A 139 11.02 -7.90 -20.14
CA ASP A 139 10.03 -8.57 -21.01
C ASP A 139 8.60 -8.63 -20.45
N LYS A 140 8.38 -8.35 -19.15
CA LYS A 140 7.04 -8.37 -18.52
C LYS A 140 7.03 -7.60 -17.20
N THR A 141 5.88 -7.00 -16.84
CA THR A 141 5.70 -6.41 -15.51
C THR A 141 5.37 -7.45 -14.44
N SER A 142 5.47 -7.05 -13.17
CA SER A 142 5.11 -7.87 -12.01
C SER A 142 3.60 -7.83 -11.77
N SER A 143 3.03 -8.88 -11.20
CA SER A 143 1.65 -8.84 -10.70
C SER A 143 1.51 -8.04 -9.39
N VAL A 144 2.63 -7.72 -8.74
CA VAL A 144 2.69 -7.00 -7.46
C VAL A 144 3.81 -5.94 -7.50
N HIS A 145 3.44 -4.71 -7.15
CA HIS A 145 4.34 -3.57 -7.03
C HIS A 145 4.16 -2.86 -5.69
N PHE A 146 5.22 -2.24 -5.18
CA PHE A 146 5.16 -1.36 -4.02
C PHE A 146 5.21 0.08 -4.48
N LEU A 147 4.18 0.85 -4.15
CA LEU A 147 4.00 2.22 -4.61
C LEU A 147 4.13 3.20 -3.44
N ARG A 148 4.80 4.32 -3.69
CA ARG A 148 4.78 5.51 -2.84
C ARG A 148 4.15 6.67 -3.58
N PHE A 149 3.22 7.37 -2.93
CA PHE A 149 2.65 8.63 -3.43
C PHE A 149 3.09 9.75 -2.50
N GLU A 150 3.96 10.65 -2.99
CA GLU A 150 4.48 11.77 -2.21
C GLU A 150 3.56 12.99 -2.36
N LEU A 151 3.03 13.52 -1.24
CA LEU A 151 2.10 14.64 -1.28
C LEU A 151 2.78 15.96 -0.92
N ALA A 152 2.45 16.99 -1.69
CA ALA A 152 2.84 18.35 -1.31
C ALA A 152 2.03 18.81 -0.07
N PRO A 153 2.60 19.67 0.80
CA PRO A 153 1.90 20.19 1.98
C PRO A 153 0.54 20.85 1.67
N SER A 154 0.40 21.49 0.51
CA SER A 154 -0.86 22.08 0.03
C SER A 154 -1.96 21.04 -0.20
N MET A 155 -1.59 19.85 -0.72
CA MET A 155 -2.52 18.74 -0.94
C MET A 155 -3.02 18.18 0.40
N ILE A 156 -2.11 18.00 1.36
CA ILE A 156 -2.47 17.55 2.73
C ILE A 156 -3.42 18.55 3.38
N SER A 157 -3.16 19.86 3.21
CA SER A 157 -4.00 20.93 3.75
C SER A 157 -5.40 20.92 3.11
N ALA A 158 -5.48 20.71 1.78
CA ALA A 158 -6.75 20.61 1.06
C ALA A 158 -7.56 19.37 1.50
N LEU A 159 -6.92 18.22 1.71
CA LEU A 159 -7.60 17.02 2.22
C LEU A 159 -8.18 17.22 3.62
N ASN A 160 -7.42 17.88 4.51
CA ASN A 160 -7.89 18.28 5.84
C ASN A 160 -9.07 19.27 5.77
N ALA A 161 -9.12 20.10 4.73
CA ALA A 161 -10.25 21.00 4.47
C ALA A 161 -11.47 20.30 3.82
N GLY A 162 -11.41 18.98 3.60
CA GLY A 162 -12.51 18.20 3.04
C GLY A 162 -12.49 18.05 1.52
N ALA A 163 -11.37 18.35 0.85
CA ALA A 163 -11.24 18.10 -0.58
C ALA A 163 -11.45 16.62 -0.91
N ALA A 164 -12.13 16.35 -2.04
CA ALA A 164 -12.29 15.00 -2.57
C ALA A 164 -10.95 14.43 -3.03
N LEU A 165 -10.83 13.10 -2.98
CA LEU A 165 -9.65 12.36 -3.40
C LEU A 165 -10.04 11.41 -4.55
N GLY A 166 -9.31 11.48 -5.65
CA GLY A 166 -9.42 10.56 -6.78
C GLY A 166 -8.20 9.67 -6.90
N ALA A 167 -8.37 8.56 -7.61
CA ALA A 167 -7.31 7.63 -7.97
C ALA A 167 -7.54 7.13 -9.40
N GLY A 168 -6.46 6.76 -10.09
CA GLY A 168 -6.57 6.24 -11.45
C GLY A 168 -5.29 5.62 -11.99
N ILE A 169 -5.39 5.14 -13.22
CA ILE A 169 -4.32 4.58 -14.04
C ILE A 169 -4.47 5.21 -15.42
N ASP A 170 -3.42 5.84 -15.92
CA ASP A 170 -3.38 6.46 -17.25
C ASP A 170 -2.44 5.71 -18.23
N HIS A 171 -2.39 4.39 -18.06
CA HIS A 171 -1.71 3.47 -18.96
C HIS A 171 -2.59 3.20 -20.20
N PRO A 172 -2.07 3.29 -21.45
CA PRO A 172 -2.88 3.15 -22.67
C PRO A 172 -3.66 1.83 -22.76
N ALA A 173 -3.09 0.73 -22.26
CA ALA A 173 -3.74 -0.58 -22.26
C ALA A 173 -4.71 -0.80 -21.08
N TYR A 174 -4.76 0.12 -20.11
CA TYR A 174 -5.61 0.02 -18.93
C TYR A 174 -5.97 1.40 -18.33
N PRO A 175 -6.79 2.21 -19.01
CA PRO A 175 -7.28 3.47 -18.45
C PRO A 175 -8.38 3.21 -17.41
N ALA A 176 -8.21 3.74 -16.20
CA ALA A 176 -9.22 3.66 -15.13
C ALA A 176 -9.14 4.89 -14.23
N GLU A 177 -10.28 5.38 -13.72
CA GLU A 177 -10.31 6.43 -12.71
C GLU A 177 -11.59 6.36 -11.87
N LEU A 178 -11.50 6.81 -10.62
CA LEU A 178 -12.65 7.01 -9.74
C LEU A 178 -12.39 8.12 -8.72
N VAL A 179 -13.47 8.63 -8.14
CA VAL A 179 -13.43 9.40 -6.89
C VAL A 179 -13.62 8.42 -5.73
N LEU A 180 -12.77 8.52 -4.71
CA LEU A 180 -12.80 7.64 -3.55
C LEU A 180 -13.99 7.98 -2.64
N GLU A 181 -14.55 6.96 -2.02
CA GLU A 181 -15.55 7.11 -0.97
C GLU A 181 -14.95 7.80 0.27
N ASP A 182 -15.79 8.55 0.99
CA ASP A 182 -15.34 9.33 2.16
C ASP A 182 -14.66 8.47 3.22
N ALA A 183 -15.16 7.25 3.47
CA ALA A 183 -14.56 6.34 4.45
C ALA A 183 -13.13 5.92 4.07
N VAL A 184 -12.85 5.73 2.78
CA VAL A 184 -11.48 5.45 2.29
C VAL A 184 -10.64 6.72 2.39
N ARG A 185 -11.16 7.85 1.91
CA ARG A 185 -10.47 9.15 1.97
C ARG A 185 -10.04 9.51 3.39
N GLU A 186 -10.93 9.38 4.37
CA GLU A 186 -10.65 9.63 5.78
C GLU A 186 -9.62 8.63 6.33
N SER A 187 -9.73 7.36 5.96
CA SER A 187 -8.77 6.33 6.36
C SER A 187 -7.37 6.59 5.83
N LEU A 188 -7.22 7.12 4.60
CA LEU A 188 -5.93 7.50 4.03
C LEU A 188 -5.42 8.83 4.58
N LEU A 189 -6.30 9.80 4.85
CA LEU A 189 -5.92 11.07 5.45
C LEU A 189 -5.30 10.88 6.84
N ALA A 190 -5.74 9.87 7.60
CA ALA A 190 -5.16 9.52 8.90
C ALA A 190 -3.67 9.12 8.82
N ASP A 191 -3.16 8.79 7.63
CA ASP A 191 -1.75 8.49 7.44
C ASP A 191 -0.85 9.73 7.39
N LEU A 192 -1.45 10.90 7.18
CA LEU A 192 -0.76 12.14 6.87
C LEU A 192 -0.71 13.04 8.12
N VAL A 193 0.41 13.73 8.28
CA VAL A 193 0.61 14.71 9.35
C VAL A 193 0.33 16.09 8.77
N ALA A 194 -0.56 16.83 9.41
CA ALA A 194 -0.85 18.21 9.01
C ALA A 194 0.44 19.05 9.04
N PRO A 195 0.71 19.87 8.00
CA PRO A 195 1.89 20.72 7.99
C PRO A 195 1.84 21.67 9.19
N THR A 196 2.90 21.73 9.98
CA THR A 196 3.06 22.79 10.98
C THR A 196 3.35 24.11 10.25
N LEU A 197 2.41 25.05 10.33
CA LEU A 197 2.64 26.44 9.94
C LEU A 197 3.69 27.02 10.90
N ASN A 198 4.92 27.20 10.42
CA ASN A 198 5.92 28.04 11.07
C ASN A 198 5.72 29.49 10.65
#